data_AF-A0A093ZZF9-F1
#
_entry.id   AF-A0A093ZZF9-F1
#
_cell.length_a   1.000
_cell.length_b   1.000
_cell.length_c   1.000
_cell.angle_alpha   90.00
_cell.angle_beta   90.00
_cell.angle_gamma   90.00
#
_symmetry.space_group_name_H-M   'P 1'
#
loop_
_entity.id
_entity.type
_entity.pdbx_description
1 polymer ?
#
loop_
_entity_poly.entity_id
_entity_poly.type
_entity_poly.pdbx_seq_one_letter_code
_entity_poly.pdbx_strand_id
1 'polypeptide(L)'
;MSKLPITVGQTLKGKNGLYKIIEGLKGNTVFKAAILDSTSRKIPRGAAGAVIKTETDEFMKYVFNRERNNYELPHMASCKTIRGLRDVIGFDPQKPS
;
A
#
# COMPACT_ATOMS: atom_id res chain seq x y z
N MET A 1 -9.02 11.53 14.60
CA MET A 1 -8.08 12.37 13.82
C MET A 1 -8.22 12.01 12.36
N SER A 2 -8.60 12.95 11.50
CA SER A 2 -8.69 12.73 10.06
C SER A 2 -7.29 12.49 9.51
N LYS A 3 -7.06 11.32 8.89
CA LYS A 3 -5.83 11.09 8.12
C LYS A 3 -5.85 12.04 6.93
N LEU A 4 -4.75 12.78 6.71
CA LEU A 4 -4.62 13.63 5.54
C LEU A 4 -4.77 12.78 4.27
N PRO A 5 -5.48 13.27 3.24
CA PRO A 5 -5.68 12.52 2.01
C PRO A 5 -4.34 12.28 1.32
N ILE A 6 -4.18 11.08 0.75
CA ILE A 6 -3.00 10.74 -0.05
C ILE A 6 -3.02 11.53 -1.37
N THR A 7 -1.90 12.13 -1.74
CA THR A 7 -1.78 12.96 -2.95
C THR A 7 -0.71 12.43 -3.91
N VAL A 8 -0.87 12.75 -5.20
CA VAL A 8 0.16 12.46 -6.21
C VAL A 8 1.44 13.24 -5.89
N GLY A 9 2.59 12.57 -6.04
CA GLY A 9 3.90 13.09 -5.68
C GLY A 9 4.32 12.79 -4.24
N GLN A 10 3.39 12.45 -3.36
CA GLN A 10 3.68 12.07 -1.97
C GLN A 10 4.52 10.79 -1.93
N THR A 11 5.50 10.74 -1.02
CA THR A 11 6.24 9.52 -0.71
C THR A 11 5.73 8.93 0.60
N LEU A 12 5.36 7.66 0.57
CA LEU A 12 4.89 6.89 1.71
C LEU A 12 5.95 5.89 2.15
N LYS A 13 6.18 5.82 3.45
CA LYS A 13 7.10 4.85 4.07
C LYS A 13 6.31 3.68 4.64
N GLY A 14 6.40 2.53 3.99
CA GLY A 14 5.87 1.28 4.51
C GLY A 14 6.90 0.55 5.39
N LYS A 15 6.53 -0.63 5.88
CA LYS A 15 7.43 -1.47 6.67
C LYS A 15 8.57 -2.04 5.79
N ASN A 16 8.28 -2.25 4.51
CA ASN A 16 9.15 -3.01 3.60
C ASN A 16 9.73 -2.14 2.46
N GLY A 17 9.44 -0.84 2.43
CA GLY A 17 9.92 0.02 1.35
C GLY A 17 9.40 1.45 1.37
N LEU A 18 9.82 2.20 0.35
CA LEU A 18 9.41 3.57 0.06
C LEU A 18 8.63 3.60 -1.24
N TYR A 19 7.48 4.27 -1.23
CA TYR A 19 6.54 4.28 -2.35
C TYR A 19 6.16 5.72 -2.71
N LYS A 20 6.45 6.14 -3.95
CA LYS A 20 6.04 7.45 -4.45
C LYS A 20 4.73 7.33 -5.22
N ILE A 21 3.70 8.05 -4.80
CA ILE A 21 2.42 8.11 -5.52
C ILE A 21 2.64 8.80 -6.86
N ILE A 22 2.28 8.15 -7.95
CA ILE A 22 2.44 8.68 -9.30
C ILE A 22 1.10 9.02 -9.96
N GLU A 23 0.02 8.34 -9.59
CA GLU A 23 -1.27 8.49 -10.26
C GLU A 23 -2.42 8.00 -9.36
N GLY A 24 -3.57 8.67 -9.39
CA GLY A 24 -4.81 8.17 -8.83
C GLY A 24 -5.53 7.27 -9.82
N LEU A 25 -5.80 6.02 -9.44
CA LEU A 25 -6.47 5.04 -10.31
C LEU A 25 -7.98 4.97 -10.06
N LYS A 26 -8.43 5.24 -8.84
CA LYS A 26 -9.86 5.27 -8.49
C LYS A 26 -10.11 6.25 -7.34
N GLY A 27 -10.62 7.44 -7.69
CA GLY A 27 -10.88 8.51 -6.74
C GLY A 27 -9.67 8.78 -5.86
N ASN A 28 -9.90 8.95 -4.55
CA ASN A 28 -8.88 9.14 -3.53
C ASN A 28 -8.55 7.86 -2.73
N THR A 29 -8.91 6.67 -3.24
CA THR A 29 -8.81 5.40 -2.49
C THR A 29 -7.83 4.41 -3.10
N VAL A 30 -7.53 4.51 -4.41
CA VAL A 30 -6.61 3.60 -5.10
C VAL A 30 -5.63 4.39 -5.94
N PHE A 31 -4.34 4.12 -5.74
CA PHE A 31 -3.24 4.85 -6.37
C PHE A 31 -2.23 3.89 -6.98
N LYS A 32 -1.61 4.32 -8.07
CA LYS A 32 -0.39 3.73 -8.60
C LYS A 32 0.80 4.38 -7.90
N ALA A 33 1.77 3.58 -7.50
CA ALA A 33 2.99 4.05 -6.85
C ALA A 33 4.23 3.44 -7.51
N ALA A 34 5.27 4.25 -7.65
CA ALA A 34 6.61 3.76 -7.94
C ALA A 34 7.25 3.24 -6.65
N ILE A 35 7.94 2.10 -6.74
CA ILE A 35 8.72 1.55 -5.62
C ILE A 35 10.11 2.19 -5.70
N LEU A 36 10.42 3.07 -4.76
CA LEU A 36 11.72 3.78 -4.73
C LEU A 36 12.80 2.92 -4.07
N ASP A 37 12.43 2.21 -3.03
CA ASP A 37 13.30 1.31 -2.28
C ASP A 37 12.48 0.15 -1.71
N SER A 38 13.10 -1.02 -1.59
CA SER A 38 12.50 -2.16 -0.92
C SER A 38 13.52 -3.04 -0.22
N THR A 39 13.23 -3.37 1.04
CA THR A 39 13.97 -4.34 1.84
C THR A 39 13.39 -5.76 1.70
N SER A 40 12.24 -5.91 1.05
CA SER A 40 11.57 -7.20 0.91
C SER A 40 12.17 -8.02 -0.22
N ARG A 41 12.71 -9.19 0.12
CA ARG A 41 13.14 -10.20 -0.86
C ARG A 41 12.02 -10.67 -1.80
N LYS A 42 10.75 -10.40 -1.45
CA LYS A 42 9.60 -10.74 -2.28
C LYS A 42 9.39 -9.73 -3.42
N ILE A 43 9.95 -8.53 -3.35
CA ILE A 43 9.86 -7.52 -4.42
C ILE A 43 11.10 -7.68 -5.31
N PRO A 44 10.96 -8.14 -6.57
CA PRO A 44 12.09 -8.23 -7.48
C PRO A 44 12.73 -6.86 -7.69
N ARG A 45 14.07 -6.81 -7.76
CA ARG A 45 14.78 -5.62 -8.24
C ARG A 45 14.27 -5.31 -9.65
N GLY A 46 13.72 -4.12 -9.87
CA GLY A 46 13.10 -3.71 -11.14
C GLY A 46 11.58 -3.89 -11.24
N ALA A 47 10.88 -4.23 -10.15
CA ALA A 47 9.42 -4.17 -10.13
C ALA A 47 8.91 -2.78 -10.53
N ALA A 48 8.09 -2.71 -11.59
CA ALA A 48 7.69 -1.44 -12.23
C ALA A 48 6.77 -0.55 -11.38
N GLY A 49 6.18 -1.06 -10.29
CA GLY A 49 5.33 -0.29 -9.40
C GLY A 49 4.46 -1.15 -8.48
N ALA A 50 3.74 -0.48 -7.59
CA ALA A 50 2.76 -1.04 -6.68
C ALA A 50 1.41 -0.33 -6.83
N VAL A 51 0.35 -0.98 -6.36
CA VAL A 51 -0.95 -0.36 -6.16
C VAL A 51 -1.16 -0.15 -4.67
N ILE A 52 -1.48 1.07 -4.27
CA ILE A 52 -1.77 1.44 -2.89
C ILE A 52 -3.26 1.67 -2.76
N LYS A 53 -3.87 1.02 -1.77
CA LYS A 53 -5.24 1.26 -1.35
C LYS A 53 -5.23 1.97 -0.01
N THR A 54 -6.08 2.98 0.16
CA THR A 54 -6.23 3.71 1.43
C THR A 54 -7.68 3.79 1.84
N GLU A 55 -7.90 3.71 3.14
CA GLU A 55 -9.21 3.88 3.76
C GLU A 55 -9.58 5.37 3.86
N THR A 56 -10.83 5.70 3.54
CA THR A 56 -11.39 7.04 3.71
C THR A 56 -12.40 7.12 4.86
N ASP A 57 -12.86 5.96 5.34
CA ASP A 57 -13.85 5.81 6.41
C ASP A 57 -13.67 4.47 7.16
N GLU A 58 -14.41 4.30 8.26
CA GLU A 58 -14.35 3.10 9.11
C GLU A 58 -14.87 1.83 8.40
N PHE A 59 -15.78 1.95 7.44
CA PHE A 59 -16.27 0.80 6.68
C PHE A 59 -15.15 0.25 5.78
N MET A 60 -14.43 1.11 5.06
CA MET A 60 -13.27 0.72 4.25
C MET A 60 -12.16 0.10 5.09
N LYS A 61 -11.92 0.65 6.28
CA LYS A 61 -10.94 0.08 7.23
C LYS A 61 -11.30 -1.34 7.64
N TYR A 62 -12.57 -1.63 7.92
CA TYR A 62 -13.03 -3.00 8.17
C TYR A 62 -12.79 -3.91 6.95
N VAL A 63 -13.16 -3.45 5.75
CA VAL A 63 -12.95 -4.21 4.50
C VAL A 63 -11.47 -4.50 4.24
N PHE A 64 -10.58 -3.51 4.43
CA PHE A 64 -9.14 -3.71 4.22
C PHE A 64 -8.49 -4.57 5.28
N ASN A 65 -8.97 -4.55 6.53
CA ASN A 65 -8.53 -5.51 7.53
C ASN A 65 -8.87 -6.95 7.11
N ARG A 66 -10.08 -7.19 6.59
CA ARG A 66 -10.44 -8.50 6.05
C ARG A 66 -9.62 -8.87 4.82
N GLU A 67 -9.41 -7.94 3.89
CA GLU A 67 -8.57 -8.16 2.71
C GLU A 67 -7.13 -8.52 3.11
N ARG A 68 -6.55 -7.80 4.08
CA ARG A 68 -5.23 -8.10 4.64
C ARG A 68 -5.18 -9.53 5.20
N ASN A 69 -6.15 -9.93 6.01
CA ASN A 69 -6.20 -11.27 6.59
C ASN A 69 -6.28 -12.35 5.52
N ASN A 70 -6.99 -12.11 4.40
CA ASN A 70 -7.03 -13.07 3.29
C ASN A 70 -5.64 -13.30 2.68
N TYR A 71 -4.79 -12.28 2.62
CA TYR A 71 -3.41 -12.43 2.10
C TYR A 71 -2.47 -13.18 3.06
N GLU A 72 -2.87 -13.40 4.31
CA GLU A 72 -2.16 -14.26 5.26
C GLU A 72 -2.48 -15.74 5.03
N LEU A 73 -3.54 -16.06 4.27
CA LEU A 73 -3.90 -17.43 3.93
C LEU A 73 -2.85 -18.06 2.98
N PRO A 74 -2.32 -19.26 3.28
CA PRO A 74 -1.24 -19.88 2.49
C PRO A 74 -1.54 -20.05 1.01
N HIS A 75 -2.80 -20.37 0.65
CA HIS A 75 -3.22 -20.55 -0.74
C HIS A 75 -3.30 -19.22 -1.50
N MET A 76 -3.63 -18.11 -0.84
CA MET A 76 -3.59 -16.78 -1.45
C MET A 76 -2.14 -16.32 -1.65
N ALA A 77 -1.28 -16.55 -0.65
CA ALA A 77 0.13 -16.14 -0.69
C ALA A 77 0.96 -16.91 -1.74
N SER A 78 0.56 -18.14 -2.07
CA SER A 78 1.22 -19.00 -3.08
C SER A 78 0.62 -18.89 -4.48
N CYS A 79 -0.51 -18.20 -4.64
CA CYS A 79 -1.19 -18.09 -5.92
C CYS A 79 -0.50 -17.08 -6.85
N LYS A 80 0.00 -17.56 -8.00
CA LYS A 80 0.72 -16.72 -8.98
C LYS A 80 -0.19 -15.79 -9.80
N THR A 81 -1.49 -16.08 -9.87
CA THR A 81 -2.47 -15.30 -10.66
C THR A 81 -3.12 -14.19 -9.83
N ILE A 82 -3.03 -14.26 -8.51
CA ILE A 82 -3.55 -13.24 -7.59
C ILE A 82 -2.42 -12.27 -7.25
N ARG A 83 -2.74 -10.98 -7.24
CA ARG A 83 -1.77 -9.95 -6.83
C ARG A 83 -1.49 -10.09 -5.34
N GLY A 84 -0.24 -10.35 -4.95
CA GLY A 84 0.12 -10.47 -3.54
C GLY A 84 0.20 -9.13 -2.81
N LEU A 85 -0.19 -9.12 -1.53
CA LEU A 85 0.06 -7.99 -0.63
C LEU A 85 1.57 -7.83 -0.36
N ARG A 86 2.10 -6.63 -0.61
CA ARG A 86 3.53 -6.33 -0.50
C ARG A 86 3.91 -5.68 0.83
N ASP A 87 3.06 -4.80 1.31
CA ASP A 87 3.32 -3.97 2.48
C ASP A 87 2.01 -3.50 3.09
N VAL A 88 2.07 -3.09 4.35
CA VAL A 88 1.00 -2.39 5.06
C VAL A 88 1.60 -1.11 5.59
N ILE A 89 1.12 0.01 5.06
CA ILE A 89 1.61 1.34 5.40
C ILE A 89 0.77 1.85 6.56
N GLY A 90 1.36 1.89 7.75
CA GLY A 90 0.82 2.66 8.86
C GLY A 90 1.05 4.15 8.58
N PHE A 91 0.03 4.98 8.75
CA PHE A 91 0.27 6.42 8.82
C PHE A 91 0.89 6.68 10.18
N ASP A 92 2.22 6.85 10.21
CA ASP A 92 2.91 7.44 11.35
C ASP A 92 2.88 8.96 11.12
N PRO A 93 2.04 9.72 11.82
CA PRO A 93 2.02 11.18 11.70
C PRO A 93 3.30 11.70 12.35
N GLN A 94 4.44 11.61 11.66
CA GLN A 94 5.66 12.20 12.18
C GLN A 94 5.47 13.71 12.23
N LYS A 95 5.72 14.22 13.45
CA LYS A 95 5.69 15.62 13.88
C LYS A 95 6.26 16.56 12.81
N PRO A 96 5.72 17.78 12.69
CA PRO A 96 6.42 18.84 11.97
C PRO A 96 7.80 19.02 12.63
N SER A 97 8.84 19.01 11.80
CA SER A 97 10.19 19.47 12.11
C SER A 97 10.18 20.87 12.72
#